data_AF-A0AAW7H4A5-F1
#
_entry.id   AF-A0AAW7H4A5-F1
#
_cell.length_a   1.000
_cell.length_b   1.000
_cell.length_c   1.000
_cell.angle_alpha   90.00
_cell.angle_beta   90.00
_cell.angle_gamma   90.00
#
_symmetry.space_group_name_H-M   'P 1'
#
loop_
_entity.id
_entity.type
_entity.pdbx_description
1 polymer ?
#
loop_
_entity_poly.entity_id
_entity_poly.type
_entity_poly.pdbx_seq_one_letter_code
_entity_poly.pdbx_strand_id
1 'polypeptide(L)' 'MKQQSLSTACNYGEACEMLRSGYVKHVRLSWNVGSDEFFRIASDWCDAGAKIKKDGENFVISLKGFPVPPQR' A
#
# COMPACT_ATOMS: atom_id res chain seq x y z
N MET A 1 15.42 10.88 12.59
CA MET A 1 14.15 11.38 12.02
C MET A 1 13.62 10.30 11.10
N LYS A 2 12.78 9.37 11.56
CA LYS A 2 12.26 8.29 10.72
C LYS A 2 11.13 8.86 9.87
N GLN A 3 11.48 9.44 8.74
CA GLN A 3 10.55 9.78 7.68
C GLN A 3 9.82 8.48 7.36
N GLN A 4 8.55 8.38 7.77
CA GLN A 4 7.69 7.28 7.32
C GLN A 4 7.48 7.54 5.83
N SER A 5 8.39 7.03 5.02
CA SER A 5 8.38 7.17 3.57
C SER A 5 7.09 6.58 3.05
N LEU A 6 6.11 7.41 2.74
CA LEU A 6 5.00 7.02 1.88
C LEU A 6 5.60 6.77 0.52
N SER A 7 5.88 5.51 0.21
CA SER A 7 6.42 5.17 -1.08
C SER A 7 5.33 5.36 -2.12
N THR A 8 5.65 6.16 -3.12
CA THR A 8 4.72 6.45 -4.18
C THR A 8 5.01 5.47 -5.31
N ALA A 9 4.01 4.66 -5.63
CA ALA A 9 4.05 3.75 -6.76
C ALA A 9 3.40 4.43 -7.97
N CYS A 10 3.95 4.17 -9.15
CA CYS A 10 3.39 4.63 -10.42
C CYS A 10 2.42 3.60 -11.04
N ASN A 11 2.45 2.36 -10.57
CA ASN A 11 1.63 1.25 -11.07
C ASN A 11 1.38 0.19 -9.99
N TYR A 12 0.35 -0.64 -10.19
CA TYR A 12 -0.04 -1.67 -9.22
C TYR A 12 1.06 -2.69 -8.95
N GLY A 13 1.83 -3.09 -9.97
CA GLY A 13 2.95 -4.03 -9.82
C GLY A 13 4.01 -3.52 -8.83
N GLU A 14 4.42 -2.26 -8.97
CA GLU A 14 5.35 -1.61 -8.05
C GLU A 14 4.77 -1.49 -6.64
N ALA A 15 3.49 -1.10 -6.54
CA ALA A 15 2.82 -1.02 -5.25
C ALA A 15 2.77 -2.37 -4.55
N CYS A 16 2.50 -3.44 -5.31
CA CYS A 16 2.44 -4.79 -4.81
C CYS A 16 3.80 -5.28 -4.34
N GLU A 17 4.86 -5.05 -5.13
CA GLU A 17 6.23 -5.41 -4.76
C GLU A 17 6.67 -4.67 -3.50
N MET A 18 6.41 -3.37 -3.42
CA MET A 18 6.72 -2.53 -2.25
C MET A 18 6.01 -3.02 -0.98
N LEU A 19 4.71 -3.29 -1.08
CA LEU A 19 3.91 -3.79 0.05
C LEU A 19 4.33 -5.22 0.45
N ARG A 20 4.58 -6.11 -0.51
CA ARG A 20 5.03 -7.50 -0.25
C ARG A 20 6.46 -7.58 0.27
N SER A 21 7.33 -6.65 -0.14
CA SER A 21 8.69 -6.57 0.34
C SER A 21 8.74 -6.25 1.85
N GLY A 22 7.67 -5.67 2.41
CA GLY A 22 7.53 -5.40 3.84
C GLY A 22 8.37 -4.24 4.36
N TYR A 23 9.20 -3.63 3.50
CA TYR A 23 9.99 -2.43 3.80
C TYR A 23 9.12 -1.20 4.01
N VAL A 24 7.99 -1.13 3.30
CA VAL A 24 7.09 0.03 3.34
C VAL A 24 5.70 -0.42 3.76
N LYS A 25 5.18 0.25 4.79
CA LYS A 25 3.84 -0.04 5.33
C LYS A 25 2.74 0.75 4.64
N HIS A 26 3.11 1.85 3.97
CA HIS A 26 2.18 2.73 3.29
C HIS A 26 2.67 2.94 1.86
N VAL A 27 1.81 2.63 0.89
CA VAL A 27 2.07 2.90 -0.52
C VAL A 27 0.99 3.81 -1.06
N ARG A 28 1.42 4.91 -1.68
CA ARG A 28 0.58 5.87 -2.37
C ARG A 28 0.52 5.50 -3.86
N LEU A 29 -0.66 5.24 -4.40
CA LEU A 29 -0.92 4.91 -5.80
C LEU A 29 -1.04 6.19 -6.62
N SER A 30 0.05 6.73 -7.18
CA SER A 30 0.08 8.02 -7.91
C SER A 30 -0.46 7.99 -9.33
N TRP A 31 -1.47 7.15 -9.56
CA TRP A 31 -2.19 7.07 -10.82
C TRP A 31 -3.70 7.05 -10.55
N ASN A 32 -4.47 7.26 -11.62
CA ASN A 32 -5.92 7.18 -11.54
C ASN A 32 -6.35 5.72 -11.42
N VAL A 33 -6.58 5.26 -10.19
CA VAL A 33 -7.13 3.93 -9.92
C VAL A 33 -8.63 3.97 -10.22
N GLY A 34 -9.04 3.29 -11.28
CA GLY A 34 -10.45 3.14 -11.62
C GLY A 34 -11.20 2.29 -10.59
N SER A 35 -12.54 2.33 -10.64
CA SER A 35 -13.39 1.57 -9.73
C SER A 35 -13.07 0.06 -9.74
N ASP A 36 -12.99 -0.54 -10.93
CA ASP A 36 -12.70 -1.96 -11.11
C ASP A 36 -11.34 -2.35 -10.53
N GLU A 37 -10.33 -1.51 -10.75
CA GLU A 37 -8.99 -1.73 -10.22
C GLU A 37 -8.97 -1.56 -8.70
N PHE A 38 -9.64 -0.53 -8.17
CA PHE A 38 -9.79 -0.34 -6.73
C PHE A 38 -10.44 -1.56 -6.06
N PHE A 39 -11.51 -2.11 -6.62
CA PHE A 39 -12.16 -3.30 -6.07
C PHE A 39 -11.25 -4.53 -6.09
N ARG A 40 -10.47 -4.72 -7.16
CA ARG A 40 -9.48 -5.81 -7.25
C ARG A 40 -8.38 -5.66 -6.20
N ILE A 41 -7.77 -4.47 -6.12
CA ILE A 41 -6.74 -4.14 -5.13
C ILE A 41 -7.32 -4.30 -3.72
N ALA A 42 -8.49 -3.74 -3.46
CA ALA A 42 -9.16 -3.87 -2.16
C ALA A 42 -9.42 -5.32 -1.82
N SER A 43 -9.86 -6.16 -2.76
CA SER A 43 -10.09 -7.58 -2.52
C SER A 43 -8.79 -8.31 -2.17
N ASP A 44 -7.72 -8.11 -2.94
CA ASP A 44 -6.39 -8.69 -2.70
C ASP A 44 -5.85 -8.30 -1.32
N TRP A 45 -5.98 -7.03 -0.96
CA TRP A 45 -5.36 -6.47 0.24
C TRP A 45 -6.27 -6.52 1.48
N CYS A 46 -7.58 -6.64 1.33
CA CYS A 46 -8.53 -6.81 2.44
C CYS A 46 -8.28 -8.13 3.16
N ASP A 47 -8.05 -9.21 2.41
CA ASP A 47 -7.70 -10.53 2.97
C ASP A 47 -6.35 -10.49 3.72
N ALA A 48 -5.39 -9.75 3.17
CA ALA A 48 -4.07 -9.53 3.78
C ALA A 48 -4.07 -8.55 4.99
N GLY A 49 -5.22 -7.97 5.35
CA GLY A 49 -5.34 -7.02 6.46
C GLY A 49 -4.80 -5.61 6.16
N ALA A 50 -4.69 -5.24 4.89
CA ALA A 50 -4.38 -3.87 4.50
C ALA A 50 -5.62 -2.98 4.48
N LYS A 51 -5.38 -1.69 4.66
CA LYS A 51 -6.38 -0.63 4.68
C LYS A 51 -6.13 0.31 3.52
N ILE A 52 -7.11 0.46 2.64
CA ILE A 52 -7.03 1.42 1.53
C ILE A 52 -7.79 2.69 1.93
N LYS A 53 -7.15 3.84 1.72
CA LYS A 53 -7.74 5.16 1.93
C LYS A 53 -7.62 5.96 0.63
N LYS A 54 -8.61 6.78 0.34
CA LYS A 54 -8.52 7.79 -0.73
C LYS A 54 -7.95 9.08 -0.13
N ASP A 55 -6.89 9.59 -0.72
CA ASP A 55 -6.21 10.85 -0.37
C ASP A 55 -6.27 11.78 -1.59
N GLY A 56 -7.30 12.64 -1.63
CA GLY A 56 -7.57 13.50 -2.78
C GLY A 56 -7.93 12.70 -4.04
N GLU A 57 -7.12 12.85 -5.08
CA GLU A 57 -7.24 12.13 -6.37
C GLU A 57 -6.52 10.78 -6.36
N ASN A 58 -5.83 10.50 -5.26
CA ASN A 58 -4.90 9.40 -5.13
C ASN A 58 -5.41 8.37 -4.13
N PHE A 59 -4.89 7.15 -4.20
CA PHE A 59 -5.20 6.12 -3.21
C PHE A 59 -3.96 5.78 -2.41
N VAL A 60 -4.14 5.42 -1.14
CA VAL A 60 -3.06 5.03 -0.23
C VAL A 60 -3.44 3.70 0.40
N ILE A 61 -2.64 2.67 0.11
CA ILE A 61 -2.75 1.36 0.74
C ILE A 61 -1.85 1.37 1.97
N SER A 62 -2.40 0.95 3.11
CA SER A 62 -1.74 0.91 4.40
C SER A 62 -1.83 -0.49 4.99
N LEU A 63 -0.73 -1.23 5.02
CA LEU A 63 -0.67 -2.52 5.70
C LEU A 63 -0.65 -2.29 7.22
N LYS A 64 -1.69 -2.75 7.93
CA LYS A 64 -1.65 -2.84 9.39
C LYS A 64 -0.59 -3.89 9.73
N GLY A 65 0.54 -3.42 10.22
CA GLY A 65 1.75 -4.21 10.30
C GLY A 65 1.54 -5.56 10.98
N PHE A 66 1.96 -6.62 10.28
CA PHE A 66 2.53 -7.77 10.97
C PHE A 66 3.65 -7.24 11.89
N PRO A 67 3.79 -7.75 13.12
CA PRO A 67 4.94 -7.43 13.95
C PRO A 67 6.18 -7.89 13.20
N VAL A 68 6.90 -6.95 12.59
CA VAL A 68 8.25 -7.20 12.09
C VAL A 68 9.05 -7.56 13.34
N PRO A 69 9.55 -8.80 13.47
CA PRO A 69 10.34 -9.18 14.63
C PRO A 69 11.53 -8.22 14.72
N PRO A 70 11.87 -7.72 15.92
CA PRO A 70 13.03 -6.86 16.09
C PRO A 70 14.26 -7.63 15.59
N GLN A 71 14.91 -7.10 14.56
CA GLN A 71 16.20 -7.60 14.09
C GLN A 71 17.19 -7.39 15.24
N ARG A 72 17.62 -8.49 15.86
CA ARG A 72 18.75 -8.51 16.81
C ARG A 72 20.06 -8.58 16.05
#